data_AF-A0A343VQZ0-F1
#
_entry.id   AF-A0A343VQZ0-F1
#
_cell.length_a   1.000
_cell.length_b   1.000
_cell.length_c   1.000
_cell.angle_alpha   90.00
_cell.angle_beta   90.00
_cell.angle_gamma   90.00
#
_symmetry.space_group_name_H-M   'P 1'
#
loop_
_entity.id
_entity.type
_entity.pdbx_description
1 polymer ?
#
loop_
_entity_poly.entity_id
_entity_poly.type
_entity_poly.pdbx_seq_one_letter_code
_entity_poly.pdbx_strand_id
1 'polypeptide(L)'
;MNSYQGHHRWPARTGRDTRRADTGDMNWAYSNDAMMAALSAAPCDMIDETALPPATTAKRALRGDTGTPYRPPTRLDGLRVIGVSLAMTALAIVSASSKLNSPLTCVVAAGAVSLMACAIRALRRAPWYGYTRRERMHLSAALAAWPHDRSELLVNTGQEAAWDHRLGARVPRRAGAAALVWNEPNLVAVAVIVIDSILRTDVWTTHLLDLHHARIDLDSELRRINLLAHRLWRSTTAPDRYPAAAPTQSWNDLVDRADELTRYADTLIAIDALTRQRTALENADLAQEAHGQPGSTRSRMCADLNQQIRDALEQLPHQPAHLRSRS
;
A
#
# COMPACT_ATOMS: atom_id res chain seq x y z
N MET A 1 33.28 18.08 11.25
CA MET A 1 32.25 18.74 12.07
C MET A 1 31.28 19.46 11.14
N ASN A 2 30.12 18.87 10.88
CA ASN A 2 28.85 19.57 10.91
C ASN A 2 27.72 18.54 10.96
N SER A 3 26.95 18.66 12.02
CA SER A 3 25.94 17.77 12.55
C SER A 3 24.68 17.76 11.69
N TYR A 4 24.24 16.55 11.34
CA TYR A 4 22.87 16.27 10.92
C TYR A 4 21.93 16.52 12.12
N GLN A 5 21.40 17.74 12.22
CA GLN A 5 20.21 18.04 13.02
C GLN A 5 19.07 18.40 12.06
N GLY A 6 18.47 17.35 11.48
CA GLY A 6 17.17 17.47 10.81
C GLY A 6 16.07 17.49 11.86
N HIS A 7 15.79 18.67 12.41
CA HIS A 7 14.55 18.89 13.16
C HIS A 7 13.37 18.83 12.18
N HIS A 8 12.79 17.65 12.00
CA HIS A 8 11.50 17.48 11.35
C HIS A 8 10.42 18.01 12.28
N ARG A 9 10.23 19.34 12.30
CA ARG A 9 9.15 19.99 13.01
C ARG A 9 7.93 20.03 12.10
N TRP A 10 6.96 19.16 12.38
CA TRP A 10 5.60 19.22 11.83
C TRP A 10 4.98 20.60 12.16
N PRO A 11 4.09 21.17 11.32
CA PRO A 11 3.44 22.44 11.64
C PRO A 11 2.57 22.33 12.91
N ALA A 12 2.76 23.23 13.87
CA ALA A 12 2.20 23.18 15.21
C ALA A 12 0.66 23.37 15.34
N ARG A 13 -0.14 23.05 14.30
CA ARG A 13 -1.61 23.15 14.35
C ARG A 13 -2.28 21.89 13.83
N THR A 14 -2.71 21.03 14.75
CA THR A 14 -3.84 20.11 14.58
C THR A 14 -5.12 20.92 14.61
N GLY A 15 -5.73 21.16 13.46
CA GLY A 15 -6.98 21.89 13.39
C GLY A 15 -7.40 22.15 11.96
N ARG A 16 -8.24 21.25 11.44
CA ARG A 16 -9.06 21.42 10.23
C ARG A 16 -8.26 21.86 9.01
N ASP A 17 -7.80 20.85 8.26
CA ASP A 17 -7.09 21.00 7.00
C ASP A 17 -7.74 22.07 6.10
N THR A 18 -7.05 23.20 5.91
CA THR A 18 -7.47 24.31 5.02
C THR A 18 -7.34 23.94 3.53
N ARG A 19 -7.05 22.67 3.20
CA ARG A 19 -6.99 22.13 1.83
C ARG A 19 -8.34 22.08 1.09
N ARG A 20 -9.42 22.69 1.62
CA ARG A 20 -10.57 23.04 0.78
C ARG A 20 -10.14 24.21 -0.12
N ALA A 21 -9.83 23.85 -1.36
CA ALA A 21 -9.33 24.70 -2.44
C ALA A 21 -9.96 26.09 -2.49
N ASP A 22 -9.12 27.11 -2.36
CA ASP A 22 -9.38 28.42 -2.98
C ASP A 22 -8.07 29.14 -3.39
N THR A 23 -6.92 28.74 -2.84
CA THR A 23 -5.61 29.26 -3.25
C THR A 23 -4.75 28.14 -3.82
N GLY A 24 -4.30 28.31 -5.07
CA GLY A 24 -3.56 27.32 -5.86
C GLY A 24 -2.19 26.88 -5.32
N ASP A 25 -1.80 27.27 -4.11
CA ASP A 25 -0.54 26.89 -3.47
C ASP A 25 -0.78 25.84 -2.39
N MET A 26 -0.63 24.56 -2.77
CA MET A 26 -0.54 23.48 -1.80
C MET A 26 0.86 23.51 -1.17
N ASN A 27 0.94 23.98 0.08
CA ASN A 27 2.18 23.93 0.84
C ASN A 27 2.37 22.52 1.40
N TRP A 28 3.29 21.74 0.82
CA TRP A 28 3.62 20.40 1.31
C TRP A 28 4.53 20.49 2.53
N ALA A 29 4.24 19.70 3.58
CA ALA A 29 5.09 19.67 4.78
C ALA A 29 6.48 19.03 4.54
N TYR A 30 6.67 18.36 3.41
CA TYR A 30 7.88 17.61 3.05
C TYR A 30 8.44 18.07 1.70
N SER A 31 9.73 17.81 1.46
CA SER A 31 10.35 18.13 0.18
C SER A 31 9.72 17.32 -0.96
N ASN A 32 9.75 17.90 -2.17
CA ASN A 32 9.21 17.22 -3.36
C ASN A 32 9.84 15.84 -3.58
N ASP A 33 11.14 15.70 -3.34
CA ASP A 33 11.84 14.43 -3.49
C ASP A 33 11.41 13.39 -2.45
N ALA A 34 11.20 13.81 -1.20
CA ALA A 34 10.69 12.91 -0.16
C ALA A 34 9.27 12.43 -0.51
N MET A 35 8.41 13.32 -0.99
CA MET A 35 7.03 12.96 -1.38
C MET A 35 6.98 12.01 -2.57
N MET A 36 7.79 12.27 -3.61
CA MET A 36 7.88 11.37 -4.76
C MET A 36 8.44 9.99 -4.36
N ALA A 37 9.51 9.96 -3.56
CA ALA A 37 10.09 8.71 -3.08
C ALA A 37 9.10 7.91 -2.23
N ALA A 38 8.40 8.58 -1.32
CA ALA A 38 7.40 7.97 -0.45
C ALA A 38 6.24 7.37 -1.25
N LEU A 39 5.65 8.11 -2.20
CA LEU A 39 4.58 7.55 -3.04
C LEU A 39 5.09 6.41 -3.91
N SER A 40 6.32 6.49 -4.43
CA SER A 40 6.92 5.40 -5.19
C SER A 40 7.14 4.14 -4.38
N ALA A 41 7.25 4.23 -3.05
CA ALA A 41 7.38 3.11 -2.12
C ALA A 41 6.02 2.59 -1.62
N ALA A 42 4.93 3.32 -1.87
CA ALA A 42 3.60 2.89 -1.46
C ALA A 42 3.19 1.59 -2.18
N PRO A 43 2.34 0.74 -1.55
CA PRO A 43 1.86 -0.49 -2.18
C PRO A 43 1.23 -0.20 -3.55
N CYS A 44 1.79 -0.78 -4.60
CA CYS A 44 1.24 -0.72 -5.95
C CYS A 44 0.47 -2.00 -6.29
N ASP A 45 -0.29 -1.95 -7.39
CA ASP A 45 -0.98 -3.11 -7.98
C ASP A 45 -2.00 -3.81 -7.06
N MET A 46 -2.48 -3.11 -6.04
CA MET A 46 -3.48 -3.64 -5.13
C MET A 46 -4.87 -3.54 -5.71
N ILE A 47 -5.67 -4.59 -5.54
CA ILE A 47 -7.07 -4.59 -5.94
C ILE A 47 -7.94 -4.20 -4.76
N ASP A 48 -8.74 -3.18 -5.00
CA ASP A 48 -9.88 -2.86 -4.18
C ASP A 48 -11.01 -3.89 -4.38
N GLU A 49 -11.01 -4.93 -3.55
CA GLU A 49 -12.02 -5.99 -3.58
C GLU A 49 -13.45 -5.47 -3.34
N THR A 50 -13.61 -4.33 -2.67
CA THR A 50 -14.94 -3.75 -2.39
C THR A 50 -15.49 -2.94 -3.57
N ALA A 51 -14.61 -2.50 -4.48
CA ALA A 51 -15.02 -1.86 -5.74
C ALA A 51 -15.29 -2.89 -6.85
N LEU A 52 -15.00 -4.16 -6.63
CA LEU A 52 -15.24 -5.21 -7.62
C LEU A 52 -16.71 -5.67 -7.63
N PRO A 53 -17.26 -6.02 -8.81
CA PRO A 53 -18.54 -6.71 -8.88
C PRO A 53 -18.50 -8.05 -8.12
N PRO A 54 -19.58 -8.46 -7.43
CA PRO A 54 -19.61 -9.68 -6.61
C PRO A 54 -19.15 -10.94 -7.36
N ALA A 55 -19.48 -11.06 -8.64
CA ALA A 55 -19.06 -12.18 -9.48
C ALA A 55 -17.53 -12.21 -9.70
N THR A 56 -16.90 -11.05 -9.86
CA THR A 56 -15.44 -10.93 -10.02
C THR A 56 -14.73 -11.21 -8.70
N THR A 57 -15.27 -10.72 -7.58
CA THR A 57 -14.76 -10.99 -6.23
C THR A 57 -14.83 -12.49 -5.90
N ALA A 58 -15.97 -13.14 -6.17
CA ALA A 58 -16.13 -14.59 -5.98
C ALA A 58 -15.15 -15.38 -6.84
N LYS A 59 -14.92 -14.95 -8.08
CA LYS A 59 -13.94 -15.58 -8.97
C LYS A 59 -12.49 -15.42 -8.49
N ARG A 60 -12.12 -14.25 -7.94
CA ARG A 60 -10.82 -14.06 -7.29
C ARG A 60 -10.66 -14.98 -6.09
N ALA A 61 -11.68 -15.08 -5.24
CA ALA A 61 -11.68 -15.96 -4.06
C ALA A 61 -11.51 -17.44 -4.46
N LEU A 62 -12.23 -17.92 -5.48
CA LEU A 62 -12.10 -19.28 -5.99
C LEU A 62 -10.70 -19.59 -6.55
N ARG A 63 -9.96 -18.57 -6.98
CA ARG A 63 -8.58 -18.72 -7.48
C ARG A 63 -7.52 -18.61 -6.38
N GLY A 64 -7.90 -18.22 -5.17
CA GLY A 64 -6.95 -17.85 -4.12
C GLY A 64 -6.25 -16.51 -4.40
N ASP A 65 -6.79 -15.68 -5.31
CA ASP A 65 -6.20 -14.38 -5.68
C ASP A 65 -6.59 -13.27 -4.69
N THR A 66 -7.40 -13.54 -3.66
CA THR A 66 -7.86 -12.53 -2.69
C THR A 66 -6.70 -11.88 -1.96
N GLY A 67 -6.63 -10.54 -2.00
CA GLY A 67 -5.55 -9.78 -1.36
C GLY A 67 -4.19 -9.87 -2.06
N THR A 68 -4.09 -10.59 -3.19
CA THR A 68 -2.86 -10.64 -3.98
C THR A 68 -2.79 -9.49 -4.99
N PRO A 69 -1.59 -8.94 -5.27
CA PRO A 69 -1.40 -7.93 -6.31
C PRO A 69 -1.90 -8.46 -7.66
N TYR A 70 -2.65 -7.64 -8.39
CA TYR A 70 -3.10 -8.00 -9.72
C TYR A 70 -2.13 -7.48 -10.77
N ARG A 71 -1.39 -8.40 -11.39
CA ARG A 71 -0.57 -8.08 -12.55
C ARG A 71 -1.41 -8.24 -13.83
N PRO A 72 -1.69 -7.17 -14.59
CA PRO A 72 -2.40 -7.32 -15.84
C PRO A 72 -1.60 -8.24 -16.76
N PRO A 73 -2.24 -9.20 -17.46
CA PRO A 73 -1.53 -10.12 -18.33
C PRO A 73 -0.82 -9.33 -19.43
N THR A 74 0.49 -9.51 -19.57
CA THR A 74 1.23 -8.89 -20.66
C THR A 74 0.86 -9.59 -21.97
N ARG A 75 0.98 -8.90 -23.11
CA ARG A 75 0.68 -9.45 -24.45
C ARG A 75 1.43 -10.76 -24.74
N LEU A 76 2.54 -11.02 -24.05
CA LEU A 76 3.40 -12.19 -24.22
C LEU A 76 2.94 -13.40 -23.39
N ASP A 77 2.24 -13.20 -22.28
CA ASP A 77 1.84 -14.30 -21.38
C ASP A 77 0.75 -15.19 -21.99
N GLY A 78 -0.15 -14.60 -22.79
CA GLY A 78 -1.19 -15.35 -23.52
C GLY A 78 -0.61 -16.25 -24.62
N LEU A 79 0.49 -15.83 -25.25
CA LEU A 79 1.16 -16.60 -26.31
C LEU A 79 2.01 -17.75 -25.74
N ARG A 80 2.58 -17.59 -24.54
CA ARG A 80 3.37 -18.65 -23.90
C ARG A 80 2.53 -19.86 -23.48
N VAL A 81 1.36 -19.64 -22.87
CA VAL A 81 0.49 -20.76 -22.45
C VAL A 81 -0.06 -21.53 -23.65
N ILE A 82 -0.42 -20.82 -24.72
CA ILE A 82 -0.89 -21.43 -25.98
C ILE A 82 0.26 -22.12 -26.72
N GLY A 83 1.44 -21.49 -26.78
CA GLY A 83 2.63 -22.00 -27.45
C GLY A 83 3.23 -23.23 -26.79
N VAL A 84 3.33 -23.25 -25.45
CA VAL A 84 3.83 -24.42 -24.70
C VAL A 84 2.89 -25.61 -24.82
N SER A 85 1.57 -25.38 -24.79
CA SER A 85 0.59 -26.45 -24.99
C SER A 85 0.64 -27.02 -26.41
N LEU A 86 0.72 -26.16 -27.44
CA LEU A 86 0.84 -26.61 -28.83
C LEU A 86 2.16 -27.36 -29.09
N ALA A 87 3.28 -26.86 -28.56
CA ALA A 87 4.60 -27.46 -28.74
C ALA A 87 4.71 -28.83 -28.04
N MET A 88 4.21 -28.96 -26.81
CA MET A 88 4.22 -30.24 -26.08
C MET A 88 3.35 -31.31 -26.75
N THR A 89 2.24 -30.90 -27.37
CA THR A 89 1.36 -31.82 -28.07
C THR A 89 1.93 -32.25 -29.41
N ALA A 90 2.51 -31.29 -30.17
CA ALA A 90 3.22 -31.61 -31.41
C ALA A 90 4.42 -32.53 -31.14
N LEU A 91 5.16 -32.29 -30.05
CA LEU A 91 6.30 -33.12 -29.65
C LEU A 91 5.87 -34.53 -29.23
N ALA A 92 4.74 -34.68 -28.53
CA ALA A 92 4.19 -36.00 -28.15
C ALA A 92 3.68 -36.79 -29.36
N ILE A 93 3.07 -36.12 -30.35
CA ILE A 93 2.63 -36.76 -31.59
C ILE A 93 3.84 -37.19 -32.43
N VAL A 94 4.88 -36.37 -32.50
CA VAL A 94 6.10 -36.68 -33.27
C VAL A 94 6.94 -37.77 -32.60
N SER A 95 7.07 -37.79 -31.27
CA SER A 95 7.85 -38.81 -30.56
C SER A 95 7.20 -40.19 -30.61
N ALA A 96 5.87 -40.27 -30.66
CA ALA A 96 5.14 -41.52 -30.85
C ALA A 96 5.13 -42.04 -32.31
N SER A 97 5.55 -41.23 -33.28
CA SER A 97 5.38 -41.50 -34.72
C SER A 97 6.61 -42.06 -35.44
N SER A 98 7.62 -42.55 -34.72
CA SER A 98 8.90 -42.94 -35.36
C SER A 98 8.84 -44.18 -36.28
N LYS A 99 7.70 -44.88 -36.44
CA LYS A 99 7.62 -46.10 -37.28
C LYS A 99 6.31 -46.42 -38.04
N LEU A 100 5.40 -45.48 -38.32
CA LEU A 100 4.10 -45.86 -38.92
C LEU A 100 3.65 -44.99 -40.11
N ASN A 101 3.99 -45.44 -41.33
CA ASN A 101 3.33 -45.05 -42.59
C ASN A 101 1.99 -45.79 -42.76
N SER A 102 1.14 -45.75 -41.73
CA SER A 102 -0.12 -46.50 -41.68
C SER A 102 -1.30 -45.53 -41.60
N PRO A 103 -2.41 -45.73 -42.34
CA PRO A 103 -3.59 -44.87 -42.24
C PRO A 103 -4.17 -44.78 -40.81
N LEU A 104 -3.81 -45.71 -39.91
CA LEU A 104 -4.20 -45.69 -38.50
C LEU A 104 -3.53 -44.54 -37.70
N THR A 105 -2.34 -44.06 -38.07
CA THR A 105 -1.72 -42.92 -37.36
C THR A 105 -2.47 -41.61 -37.62
N CYS A 106 -3.03 -41.43 -38.82
CA CYS A 106 -3.87 -40.27 -39.11
C CYS A 106 -5.13 -40.23 -38.25
N VAL A 107 -5.76 -41.38 -37.97
CA VAL A 107 -6.96 -41.46 -37.14
C VAL A 107 -6.64 -41.16 -35.67
N VAL A 108 -5.53 -41.70 -35.15
CA VAL A 108 -5.09 -41.42 -33.76
C VAL A 108 -4.70 -39.96 -33.59
N ALA A 109 -4.00 -39.37 -34.57
CA ALA A 109 -3.65 -37.95 -34.55
C ALA A 109 -4.90 -37.05 -34.59
N ALA A 110 -5.88 -37.36 -35.45
CA ALA A 110 -7.14 -36.62 -35.51
C ALA A 110 -7.97 -36.72 -34.22
N GLY A 111 -7.98 -37.90 -33.58
CA GLY A 111 -8.60 -38.12 -32.27
C GLY A 111 -7.93 -37.31 -31.16
N ALA A 112 -6.59 -37.28 -31.12
CA ALA A 112 -5.82 -36.50 -30.15
C ALA A 112 -6.05 -34.98 -30.33
N VAL A 113 -6.10 -34.49 -31.57
CA VAL A 113 -6.40 -33.08 -31.86
C VAL A 113 -7.83 -32.72 -31.43
N SER A 114 -8.80 -33.61 -31.67
CA SER A 114 -10.19 -33.40 -31.24
C SER A 114 -10.35 -33.38 -29.72
N LEU A 115 -9.71 -34.32 -29.01
CA LEU A 115 -9.70 -34.34 -27.54
C LEU A 115 -9.01 -33.11 -26.97
N MET A 116 -7.91 -32.67 -27.57
CA MET A 116 -7.25 -31.43 -27.20
C MET A 116 -8.13 -30.21 -27.43
N ALA A 117 -8.81 -30.11 -28.57
CA ALA A 117 -9.73 -29.02 -28.85
C ALA A 117 -10.92 -29.01 -27.86
N CYS A 118 -11.42 -30.18 -27.47
CA CYS A 118 -12.44 -30.33 -26.44
C CYS A 118 -11.92 -29.96 -25.04
N ALA A 119 -10.72 -30.39 -24.66
CA ALA A 119 -10.09 -30.05 -23.39
C ALA A 119 -9.80 -28.53 -23.31
N ILE A 120 -9.31 -27.91 -24.37
CA ILE A 120 -9.12 -26.46 -24.46
C ILE A 120 -10.46 -25.73 -24.37
N ARG A 121 -11.51 -26.22 -25.03
CA ARG A 121 -12.86 -25.64 -24.90
C ARG A 121 -13.42 -25.80 -23.50
N ALA A 122 -13.24 -26.95 -22.86
CA ALA A 122 -13.67 -27.22 -21.50
C ALA A 122 -12.93 -26.33 -20.50
N LEU A 123 -11.60 -26.21 -20.62
CA LEU A 123 -10.77 -25.29 -19.86
C LEU A 123 -11.21 -23.83 -20.05
N ARG A 124 -11.43 -23.38 -21.30
CA ARG A 124 -11.92 -22.02 -21.59
C ARG A 124 -13.32 -21.74 -21.07
N ARG A 125 -14.15 -22.76 -20.88
CA ARG A 125 -15.50 -22.67 -20.31
C ARG A 125 -15.49 -22.83 -18.79
N ALA A 126 -14.36 -23.23 -18.20
CA ALA A 126 -14.25 -23.41 -16.76
C ALA A 126 -14.18 -22.04 -16.06
N PRO A 127 -14.95 -21.81 -14.98
CA PRO A 127 -15.06 -20.51 -14.32
C PRO A 127 -13.73 -19.99 -13.74
N TRP A 128 -12.73 -20.86 -13.60
CA TRP A 128 -11.38 -20.55 -13.10
C TRP A 128 -10.38 -20.14 -14.21
N TYR A 129 -10.70 -20.31 -15.49
CA TYR A 129 -9.75 -20.03 -16.57
C TYR A 129 -9.80 -18.57 -17.04
N GLY A 130 -8.86 -17.77 -16.52
CA GLY A 130 -8.59 -16.40 -16.95
C GLY A 130 -9.70 -15.38 -16.67
N TYR A 131 -9.34 -14.10 -16.61
CA TYR A 131 -10.33 -13.03 -16.52
C TYR A 131 -10.85 -12.66 -17.91
N THR A 132 -12.17 -12.55 -18.07
CA THR A 132 -12.81 -12.05 -19.30
C THR A 132 -12.41 -10.60 -19.57
N ARG A 133 -12.66 -10.08 -20.78
CA ARG A 133 -12.36 -8.66 -21.08
C ARG A 133 -13.07 -7.72 -20.10
N ARG A 134 -14.33 -8.02 -19.74
CA ARG A 134 -15.11 -7.22 -18.79
C ARG A 134 -14.57 -7.32 -17.37
N GLU A 135 -14.23 -8.51 -16.91
CA GLU A 135 -13.59 -8.72 -15.60
C GLU A 135 -12.22 -8.03 -15.53
N ARG A 136 -11.41 -8.09 -16.60
CA ARG A 136 -10.14 -7.36 -16.68
C ARG A 136 -10.34 -5.84 -16.59
N MET A 137 -11.40 -5.31 -17.21
CA MET A 137 -11.75 -3.89 -17.07
C MET A 137 -12.13 -3.54 -15.63
N HIS A 138 -12.91 -4.39 -14.94
CA HIS A 138 -13.22 -4.21 -13.52
C HIS A 138 -11.98 -4.31 -12.62
N LEU A 139 -11.07 -5.24 -12.91
CA LEU A 139 -9.80 -5.39 -12.19
C LEU A 139 -8.87 -4.19 -12.41
N SER A 140 -8.71 -3.72 -13.64
CA SER A 140 -7.94 -2.51 -13.91
C SER A 140 -8.56 -1.26 -13.27
N ALA A 141 -9.89 -1.24 -13.16
CA ALA A 141 -10.60 -0.14 -12.51
C ALA A 141 -10.43 -0.13 -10.99
N ALA A 142 -10.41 -1.32 -10.38
CA ALA A 142 -10.19 -1.52 -8.95
C ALA A 142 -8.70 -1.52 -8.55
N LEU A 143 -7.79 -1.46 -9.52
CA LEU A 143 -6.35 -1.42 -9.28
C LEU A 143 -5.97 -0.05 -8.73
N ALA A 144 -5.47 -0.01 -7.50
CA ALA A 144 -4.87 1.19 -6.92
C ALA A 144 -3.47 1.39 -7.51
N ALA A 145 -3.42 2.14 -8.59
CA ALA A 145 -2.20 2.54 -9.27
C ALA A 145 -2.23 4.03 -9.55
N TRP A 146 -1.16 4.72 -9.11
CA TRP A 146 -0.99 6.14 -9.37
C TRP A 146 -0.29 6.35 -10.70
N PRO A 147 -0.65 7.39 -11.48
CA PRO A 147 -0.02 7.65 -12.75
C PRO A 147 1.46 8.04 -12.55
N HIS A 148 2.34 7.36 -13.29
CA HIS A 148 3.79 7.59 -13.26
C HIS A 148 4.21 8.65 -14.29
N ASP A 149 3.49 8.68 -15.41
CA ASP A 149 3.74 9.59 -16.51
C ASP A 149 2.47 10.25 -17.05
N ARG A 150 2.69 11.23 -17.92
CA ARG A 150 1.62 11.98 -18.58
C ARG A 150 0.78 11.09 -19.51
N SER A 151 1.40 10.09 -20.14
CA SER A 151 0.73 9.23 -21.13
C SER A 151 -0.32 8.32 -20.50
N GLU A 152 -0.11 7.90 -19.25
CA GLU A 152 -1.07 7.14 -18.44
C GLU A 152 -2.34 7.95 -18.12
N LEU A 153 -2.27 9.29 -18.12
CA LEU A 153 -3.42 10.16 -17.86
C LEU A 153 -4.39 10.22 -19.03
N LEU A 154 -3.90 10.25 -20.27
CA LEU A 154 -4.75 10.25 -21.48
C LEU A 154 -5.67 9.04 -21.52
N VAL A 155 -5.13 7.88 -21.17
CA VAL A 155 -5.86 6.61 -21.22
C VAL A 155 -6.90 6.55 -20.09
N ASN A 156 -6.57 7.09 -18.92
CA ASN A 156 -7.28 6.74 -17.70
C ASN A 156 -8.17 7.84 -17.12
N THR A 157 -7.84 9.13 -17.30
CA THR A 157 -8.47 10.24 -16.55
C THR A 157 -8.69 11.54 -17.34
N GLY A 158 -7.90 11.82 -18.38
CA GLY A 158 -7.97 13.10 -19.12
C GLY A 158 -7.41 14.31 -18.35
N GLN A 159 -6.64 14.09 -17.28
CA GLN A 159 -6.18 15.14 -16.34
C GLN A 159 -4.80 15.73 -16.69
N GLU A 160 -4.42 15.72 -17.98
CA GLU A 160 -3.10 16.21 -18.41
C GLU A 160 -2.87 17.69 -18.04
N ALA A 161 -3.90 18.52 -18.19
CA ALA A 161 -3.81 19.95 -17.93
C ALA A 161 -3.45 20.25 -16.46
N ALA A 162 -4.05 19.53 -15.51
CA ALA A 162 -3.75 19.68 -14.08
C ALA A 162 -2.33 19.21 -13.75
N TRP A 163 -1.89 18.11 -14.37
CA TRP A 163 -0.53 17.57 -14.24
C TRP A 163 0.52 18.53 -14.79
N ASP A 164 0.33 19.03 -16.01
CA ASP A 164 1.23 19.96 -16.67
C ASP A 164 1.28 21.31 -15.95
N HIS A 165 0.14 21.81 -15.48
CA HIS A 165 0.05 23.06 -14.72
C HIS A 165 0.89 23.00 -13.44
N ARG A 166 0.85 21.88 -12.71
CA ARG A 166 1.51 21.75 -11.39
C ARG A 166 2.98 21.36 -11.45
N LEU A 167 3.35 20.44 -12.32
CA LEU A 167 4.75 20.00 -12.43
C LEU A 167 5.58 20.93 -13.32
N GLY A 168 4.93 21.66 -14.23
CA GLY A 168 5.59 22.48 -15.23
C GLY A 168 6.64 21.70 -16.03
N ALA A 169 7.70 22.40 -16.44
CA ALA A 169 8.85 21.81 -17.16
C ALA A 169 10.01 21.38 -16.24
N ARG A 170 10.00 21.79 -14.95
CA ARG A 170 11.16 21.68 -14.05
C ARG A 170 11.09 20.51 -13.07
N VAL A 171 9.91 19.96 -12.79
CA VAL A 171 9.79 18.84 -11.85
C VAL A 171 9.98 17.51 -12.59
N PRO A 172 10.82 16.58 -12.08
CA PRO A 172 11.00 15.27 -12.70
C PRO A 172 9.68 14.51 -12.83
N ARG A 173 9.31 14.15 -14.06
CA ARG A 173 8.12 13.35 -14.37
C ARG A 173 8.48 11.87 -14.17
N ARG A 174 8.53 11.45 -12.91
CA ARG A 174 8.93 10.10 -12.48
C ARG A 174 7.93 9.49 -11.51
N ALA A 175 8.15 8.22 -11.16
CA ALA A 175 7.38 7.52 -10.15
C ALA A 175 7.17 8.38 -8.90
N GLY A 176 5.93 8.45 -8.43
CA GLY A 176 5.55 9.26 -7.28
C GLY A 176 5.17 10.72 -7.57
N ALA A 177 5.31 11.21 -8.81
CA ALA A 177 4.95 12.59 -9.16
C ALA A 177 3.49 12.96 -8.88
N ALA A 178 2.58 11.96 -8.89
CA ALA A 178 1.18 12.16 -8.52
C ALA A 178 1.01 12.79 -7.12
N ALA A 179 1.91 12.54 -6.16
CA ALA A 179 1.88 13.15 -4.82
C ALA A 179 2.04 14.68 -4.84
N LEU A 180 2.63 15.23 -5.90
CA LEU A 180 2.83 16.67 -6.05
C LEU A 180 1.66 17.35 -6.80
N VAL A 181 0.79 16.55 -7.42
CA VAL A 181 -0.29 17.05 -8.27
C VAL A 181 -1.63 17.02 -7.53
N TRP A 182 -1.94 15.94 -6.84
CA TRP A 182 -3.24 15.74 -6.19
C TRP A 182 -3.11 15.47 -4.69
N ASN A 183 -4.18 15.80 -3.96
CA ASN A 183 -4.24 15.68 -2.51
C ASN A 183 -4.26 14.23 -2.02
N GLU A 184 -4.94 13.34 -2.74
CA GLU A 184 -5.11 11.94 -2.37
C GLU A 184 -3.76 11.17 -2.38
N PRO A 185 -3.00 11.14 -3.50
CA PRO A 185 -1.66 10.54 -3.50
C PRO A 185 -0.67 11.27 -2.59
N ASN A 186 -0.87 12.57 -2.35
CA ASN A 186 -0.06 13.30 -1.37
C ASN A 186 -0.24 12.72 0.03
N LEU A 187 -1.48 12.47 0.44
CA LEU A 187 -1.77 11.92 1.76
C LEU A 187 -1.26 10.48 1.92
N VAL A 188 -1.24 9.69 0.84
CA VAL A 188 -0.57 8.38 0.83
C VAL A 188 0.94 8.53 1.07
N ALA A 189 1.60 9.46 0.40
CA ALA A 189 3.02 9.74 0.63
C ALA A 189 3.29 10.18 2.07
N VAL A 190 2.44 11.03 2.65
CA VAL A 190 2.52 11.41 4.08
C VAL A 190 2.41 10.16 4.97
N ALA A 191 1.43 9.28 4.71
CA ALA A 191 1.27 8.05 5.48
C ALA A 191 2.50 7.14 5.41
N VAL A 192 3.14 7.01 4.22
CA VAL A 192 4.41 6.27 4.08
C VAL A 192 5.51 6.89 4.93
N ILE A 193 5.66 8.21 4.92
CA ILE A 193 6.69 8.92 5.71
C ILE A 193 6.44 8.74 7.21
N VAL A 194 5.19 8.82 7.66
CA VAL A 194 4.80 8.59 9.05
C VAL A 194 5.04 7.14 9.47
N ILE A 195 4.78 6.18 8.60
CA ILE A 195 5.09 4.76 8.87
C ILE A 195 6.60 4.56 8.98
N ASP A 196 7.40 5.17 8.09
CA ASP A 196 8.86 5.12 8.19
C ASP A 196 9.37 5.74 9.50
N SER A 197 8.75 6.82 10.00
CA SER A 197 9.12 7.40 11.29
C SER A 197 8.78 6.49 12.47
N ILE A 198 7.62 5.81 12.44
CA ILE A 198 7.25 4.79 13.44
C ILE A 198 8.28 3.66 13.46
N LEU A 199 8.61 3.10 12.29
CA LEU A 199 9.56 1.99 12.16
C LEU A 199 10.98 2.33 12.66
N ARG A 200 11.35 3.62 12.66
CA ARG A 200 12.65 4.12 13.15
C ARG A 200 12.69 4.38 14.66
N THR A 201 11.57 4.33 15.37
CA THR A 201 11.59 4.46 16.83
C THR A 201 12.17 3.20 17.48
N ASP A 202 12.99 3.34 18.52
CA ASP A 202 13.59 2.16 19.18
C ASP A 202 12.49 1.33 19.83
N VAL A 203 11.50 2.01 20.42
CA VAL A 203 10.31 1.42 21.05
C VAL A 203 9.58 0.44 20.13
N TRP A 204 9.51 0.70 18.83
CA TRP A 204 8.85 -0.20 17.87
C TRP A 204 9.48 -1.60 17.83
N THR A 205 10.79 -1.70 18.03
CA THR A 205 11.51 -2.98 18.03
C THR A 205 11.43 -3.72 19.36
N THR A 206 10.94 -3.05 20.41
CA THR A 206 10.82 -3.65 21.75
C THR A 206 9.50 -4.39 21.94
N HIS A 207 9.46 -5.26 22.94
CA HIS A 207 8.25 -5.97 23.37
C HIS A 207 7.26 -5.07 24.14
N LEU A 208 7.61 -3.80 24.38
CA LEU A 208 6.79 -2.87 25.17
C LEU A 208 5.40 -2.65 24.54
N LEU A 209 5.35 -2.47 23.22
CA LEU A 209 4.08 -2.30 22.51
C LEU A 209 3.23 -3.57 22.50
N ASP A 210 3.86 -4.74 22.51
CA ASP A 210 3.18 -6.03 22.51
C ASP A 210 2.55 -6.33 23.88
N LEU A 211 3.27 -6.04 24.97
CA LEU A 211 2.76 -6.14 26.34
C LEU A 211 1.52 -5.27 26.57
N HIS A 212 1.48 -4.09 25.95
CA HIS A 212 0.37 -3.14 26.08
C HIS A 212 -0.70 -3.29 24.98
N HIS A 213 -0.60 -4.30 24.11
CA HIS A 213 -1.48 -4.51 22.95
C HIS A 213 -1.66 -3.23 22.09
N ALA A 214 -0.60 -2.42 22.00
CA ALA A 214 -0.59 -1.12 21.35
C ALA A 214 0.07 -1.17 19.96
N ARG A 215 0.66 -2.31 19.56
CA ARG A 215 1.23 -2.48 18.22
C ARG A 215 0.10 -2.59 17.18
N ILE A 216 0.16 -1.72 16.17
CA ILE A 216 -0.79 -1.71 15.04
C ILE A 216 -0.19 -2.37 13.79
N ASP A 217 -1.03 -2.88 12.90
CA ASP A 217 -0.60 -3.41 11.59
C ASP A 217 -0.44 -2.24 10.59
N LEU A 218 0.78 -1.71 10.50
CA LEU A 218 1.13 -0.57 9.64
C LEU A 218 0.90 -0.88 8.15
N ASP A 219 1.17 -2.11 7.71
CA ASP A 219 0.97 -2.51 6.33
C ASP A 219 -0.52 -2.49 5.99
N SER A 220 -1.36 -3.05 6.86
CA SER A 220 -2.82 -3.02 6.67
C SER A 220 -3.36 -1.60 6.62
N GLU A 221 -2.91 -0.71 7.51
CA GLU A 221 -3.36 0.69 7.50
C GLU A 221 -2.88 1.45 6.25
N LEU A 222 -1.63 1.27 5.83
CA LEU A 222 -1.13 1.87 4.60
C LEU A 222 -1.91 1.39 3.38
N ARG A 223 -2.19 0.08 3.30
CA ARG A 223 -3.00 -0.49 2.25
C ARG A 223 -4.39 0.14 2.22
N ARG A 224 -5.02 0.29 3.39
CA ARG A 224 -6.35 0.88 3.51
C ARG A 224 -6.39 2.34 3.10
N ILE A 225 -5.43 3.16 3.54
CA ILE A 225 -5.29 4.56 3.15
C ILE A 225 -5.09 4.66 1.63
N ASN A 226 -4.21 3.85 1.05
CA ASN A 226 -3.96 3.86 -0.39
C ASN A 226 -5.21 3.51 -1.21
N LEU A 227 -5.95 2.47 -0.81
CA LEU A 227 -7.19 2.09 -1.50
C LEU A 227 -8.26 3.18 -1.41
N LEU A 228 -8.46 3.77 -0.22
CA LEU A 228 -9.45 4.84 -0.03
C LEU A 228 -9.07 6.10 -0.80
N ALA A 229 -7.80 6.51 -0.74
CA ALA A 229 -7.25 7.64 -1.49
C ALA A 229 -7.45 7.44 -3.00
N HIS A 230 -7.12 6.25 -3.51
CA HIS A 230 -7.27 5.96 -4.93
C HIS A 230 -8.74 5.98 -5.38
N ARG A 231 -9.66 5.42 -4.60
CA ARG A 231 -11.11 5.51 -4.89
C ARG A 231 -11.57 6.96 -4.99
N LEU A 232 -11.19 7.77 -4.01
CA LEU A 232 -11.59 9.17 -3.96
C LEU A 232 -11.05 9.91 -5.18
N TRP A 233 -9.77 9.75 -5.49
CA TRP A 233 -9.14 10.31 -6.69
C TRP A 233 -9.84 9.88 -7.98
N ARG A 234 -10.22 8.61 -8.13
CA ARG A 234 -10.95 8.13 -9.33
C ARG A 234 -12.35 8.73 -9.43
N SER A 235 -13.02 8.88 -8.30
CA SER A 235 -14.36 9.46 -8.24
C SER A 235 -14.37 10.96 -8.59
N THR A 236 -13.29 11.68 -8.25
CA THR A 236 -13.14 13.11 -8.57
C THR A 236 -12.64 13.35 -9.99
N THR A 237 -11.76 12.48 -10.52
CA THR A 237 -11.13 12.68 -11.83
C THR A 237 -11.89 12.04 -13.00
N ALA A 238 -12.76 11.05 -12.76
CA ALA A 238 -13.53 10.36 -13.79
C ALA A 238 -14.96 10.03 -13.31
N PRO A 239 -15.79 11.04 -12.94
CA PRO A 239 -17.10 10.84 -12.33
C PRO A 239 -18.07 10.05 -13.22
N ASP A 240 -18.00 10.24 -14.54
CA ASP A 240 -18.86 9.53 -15.52
C ASP A 240 -18.57 8.01 -15.58
N ARG A 241 -17.39 7.59 -15.14
CA ARG A 241 -16.96 6.18 -15.14
C ARG A 241 -17.07 5.52 -13.77
N TYR A 242 -17.15 6.32 -12.70
CA TYR A 242 -17.14 5.87 -11.32
C TYR A 242 -18.09 6.73 -10.46
N PRO A 243 -19.37 6.33 -10.31
CA PRO A 243 -20.28 7.05 -9.44
C PRO A 243 -19.79 6.97 -7.99
N ALA A 244 -19.56 8.14 -7.37
CA ALA A 244 -19.00 8.27 -6.03
C ALA A 244 -20.01 7.98 -4.92
N ALA A 245 -19.55 7.47 -3.77
CA ALA A 245 -20.18 7.80 -2.48
C ALA A 245 -19.95 9.29 -2.17
N ALA A 246 -20.74 9.91 -1.28
CA ALA A 246 -20.68 11.34 -1.01
C ALA A 246 -19.24 11.85 -0.76
N PRO A 247 -18.62 12.59 -1.71
CA PRO A 247 -17.16 12.74 -1.77
C PRO A 247 -16.54 13.41 -0.55
N THR A 248 -17.27 14.33 0.10
CA THR A 248 -16.80 15.07 1.28
C THR A 248 -16.61 14.17 2.51
N GLN A 249 -17.49 13.18 2.71
CA GLN A 249 -17.37 12.27 3.86
C GLN A 249 -16.14 11.37 3.71
N SER A 250 -15.92 10.84 2.50
CA SER A 250 -14.75 10.01 2.17
C SER A 250 -13.41 10.74 2.25
N TRP A 251 -13.35 12.06 2.02
CA TRP A 251 -12.13 12.84 2.23
C TRP A 251 -11.81 13.01 3.72
N ASN A 252 -12.80 13.40 4.53
CA ASN A 252 -12.59 13.56 5.96
C ASN A 252 -12.17 12.24 6.61
N ASP A 253 -12.83 11.13 6.26
CA ASP A 253 -12.46 9.79 6.76
C ASP A 253 -11.00 9.42 6.42
N LEU A 254 -10.49 9.86 5.27
CA LEU A 254 -9.12 9.61 4.84
C LEU A 254 -8.12 10.48 5.62
N VAL A 255 -8.44 11.77 5.82
CA VAL A 255 -7.63 12.69 6.61
C VAL A 255 -7.57 12.25 8.07
N ASP A 256 -8.71 11.89 8.66
CA ASP A 256 -8.80 11.44 10.05
C ASP A 256 -7.89 10.23 10.30
N ARG A 257 -7.80 9.29 9.34
CA ARG A 257 -6.89 8.14 9.40
C ARG A 257 -5.42 8.52 9.36
N ALA A 258 -5.04 9.42 8.46
CA ALA A 258 -3.66 9.90 8.39
C ALA A 258 -3.28 10.68 9.66
N ASP A 259 -4.22 11.44 10.22
CA ASP A 259 -4.06 12.16 11.48
C ASP A 259 -3.96 11.20 12.68
N GLU A 260 -4.72 10.09 12.68
CA GLU A 260 -4.58 9.01 13.67
C GLU A 260 -3.19 8.36 13.62
N LEU A 261 -2.68 8.02 12.43
CA LEU A 261 -1.32 7.49 12.27
C LEU A 261 -0.26 8.51 12.71
N THR A 262 -0.45 9.78 12.39
CA THR A 262 0.49 10.85 12.79
C THR A 262 0.53 10.99 14.31
N ARG A 263 -0.65 11.04 14.96
CA ARG A 263 -0.73 11.07 16.43
C ARG A 263 -0.08 9.84 17.06
N TYR A 264 -0.30 8.65 16.48
CA TYR A 264 0.35 7.43 16.94
C TYR A 264 1.89 7.53 16.87
N ALA A 265 2.42 8.03 15.75
CA ALA A 265 3.85 8.25 15.58
C ALA A 265 4.41 9.26 16.60
N ASP A 266 3.73 10.38 16.82
CA ASP A 266 4.14 11.40 17.79
C ASP A 266 4.20 10.83 19.21
N THR A 267 3.21 10.03 19.61
CA THR A 267 3.20 9.37 20.92
C THR A 267 4.36 8.38 21.05
N LEU A 268 4.67 7.59 20.00
CA LEU A 268 5.81 6.68 20.02
C LEU A 268 7.15 7.42 20.13
N ILE A 269 7.32 8.53 19.40
CA ILE A 269 8.51 9.38 19.49
C ILE A 269 8.67 9.96 20.91
N ALA A 270 7.57 10.35 21.55
CA ALA A 270 7.58 10.82 22.93
C ALA A 270 8.00 9.70 23.91
N ILE A 271 7.45 8.49 23.78
CA ILE A 271 7.84 7.32 24.59
C ILE A 271 9.32 6.99 24.39
N ASP A 272 9.81 7.07 23.16
CA ASP A 272 11.21 6.83 22.81
C ASP A 272 12.15 7.83 23.51
N ALA A 273 11.79 9.12 23.51
CA ALA A 273 12.52 10.16 24.22
C ALA A 273 12.56 9.91 25.74
N LEU A 274 11.42 9.53 26.34
CA LEU A 274 11.33 9.20 27.77
C LEU A 274 12.18 7.97 28.12
N THR A 275 12.16 6.95 27.26
CA THR A 275 12.95 5.72 27.44
C THR A 275 14.45 6.02 27.38
N ARG A 276 14.90 6.84 26.42
CA ARG A 276 16.29 7.30 26.34
C ARG A 276 16.72 8.10 27.57
N GLN A 277 15.86 8.98 28.07
CA GLN A 277 16.13 9.75 29.30
C GLN A 277 16.28 8.83 30.51
N ARG A 278 15.42 7.81 30.64
CA ARG A 278 15.51 6.80 31.70
C ARG A 278 16.83 6.03 31.63
N THR A 279 17.19 5.50 30.47
CA THR A 279 18.45 4.74 30.30
C THR A 279 19.67 5.60 30.62
N ALA A 280 19.66 6.88 30.24
CA ALA A 280 20.73 7.80 30.60
C ALA A 280 20.86 8.01 32.11
N LEU A 281 19.73 8.11 32.85
CA LEU A 281 19.73 8.20 34.31
C LEU A 281 20.22 6.91 34.97
N GLU A 282 19.79 5.75 34.50
CA GLU A 282 20.23 4.44 35.02
C GLU A 282 21.74 4.25 34.84
N ASN A 283 22.28 4.61 33.67
CA ASN A 283 23.72 4.53 33.40
C ASN A 283 24.53 5.51 34.27
N ALA A 284 24.00 6.69 34.53
CA ALA A 284 24.63 7.67 35.43
C ALA A 284 24.61 7.19 36.90
N ASP A 285 23.61 6.41 37.29
CA ASP A 285 23.50 5.85 38.65
C ASP A 285 24.54 4.75 38.87
N LEU A 286 24.65 3.80 37.93
CA LEU A 286 25.68 2.75 37.95
C LEU A 286 27.10 3.35 38.03
N ALA A 287 27.35 4.42 37.30
CA ALA A 287 28.64 5.12 37.35
C ALA A 287 28.91 5.76 38.72
N GLN A 288 27.89 6.20 39.46
CA GLN A 288 28.04 6.96 40.69
C GLN A 288 27.96 6.09 41.96
N GLU A 289 27.25 4.96 41.91
CA GLU A 289 27.35 3.90 42.92
C GLU A 289 28.77 3.36 43.03
N ALA A 290 29.49 3.26 41.91
CA ALA A 290 30.92 2.96 41.89
C ALA A 290 31.78 4.00 42.66
N HIS A 291 31.24 5.20 42.91
CA HIS A 291 31.90 6.31 43.62
C HIS A 291 31.29 6.61 45.01
N GLY A 292 30.33 5.80 45.50
CA GLY A 292 29.88 5.82 46.90
C GLY A 292 28.90 6.93 47.33
N GLN A 293 28.14 7.54 46.41
CA GLN A 293 27.10 8.53 46.77
C GLN A 293 25.67 7.94 46.74
N PRO A 294 24.77 8.32 47.67
CA PRO A 294 23.42 7.76 47.78
C PRO A 294 22.44 8.27 46.69
N GLY A 295 21.69 7.35 46.06
CA GLY A 295 20.86 7.56 44.85
C GLY A 295 19.37 7.94 45.02
N SER A 296 18.93 8.47 46.16
CA SER A 296 17.48 8.61 46.48
C SER A 296 16.70 9.55 45.54
N THR A 297 17.29 10.63 45.05
CA THR A 297 16.63 11.58 44.14
C THR A 297 16.44 11.00 42.73
N ARG A 298 17.42 10.23 42.23
CA ARG A 298 17.35 9.63 40.88
C ARG A 298 16.39 8.46 40.82
N SER A 299 16.32 7.64 41.87
CA SER A 299 15.30 6.59 41.98
C SER A 299 13.87 7.14 41.84
N ARG A 300 13.59 8.31 42.45
CA ARG A 300 12.31 9.01 42.29
C ARG A 300 12.08 9.51 40.87
N MET A 301 13.10 10.04 40.20
CA MET A 301 13.00 10.47 38.79
C MET A 301 12.75 9.29 37.85
N CYS A 302 13.40 8.14 38.06
CA CYS A 302 13.15 6.93 37.27
C CYS A 302 11.71 6.39 37.48
N ALA A 303 11.19 6.45 38.70
CA ALA A 303 9.80 6.08 38.98
C ALA A 303 8.81 7.01 38.27
N ASP A 304 9.06 8.32 38.28
CA ASP A 304 8.24 9.30 37.57
C ASP A 304 8.26 9.09 36.04
N LEU A 305 9.44 8.86 35.45
CA LEU A 305 9.56 8.54 34.03
C LEU A 305 8.82 7.24 33.65
N ASN A 306 8.87 6.21 34.50
CA ASN A 306 8.11 4.98 34.27
C ASN A 306 6.59 5.21 34.29
N GLN A 307 6.11 6.11 35.16
CA GLN A 307 4.71 6.48 35.17
C GLN A 307 4.33 7.25 33.89
N GLN A 308 5.15 8.22 33.46
CA GLN A 308 4.90 8.96 32.22
C GLN A 308 4.91 8.05 30.98
N ILE A 309 5.83 7.06 30.92
CA ILE A 309 5.85 6.06 29.85
C ILE A 309 4.55 5.25 29.85
N ARG A 310 4.08 4.82 31.03
CA ARG A 310 2.82 4.07 31.16
C ARG A 310 1.62 4.90 30.71
N ASP A 311 1.53 6.14 31.18
CA ASP A 311 0.43 7.05 30.83
C ASP A 311 0.41 7.33 29.31
N ALA A 312 1.59 7.48 28.69
CA ALA A 312 1.70 7.65 27.24
C ALA A 312 1.29 6.38 26.46
N LEU A 313 1.64 5.19 26.96
CA LEU A 313 1.20 3.92 26.37
C LEU A 313 -0.31 3.72 26.47
N GLU A 314 -0.95 4.18 27.54
CA GLU A 314 -2.41 4.15 27.71
C GLU A 314 -3.14 5.10 26.76
N GLN A 315 -2.48 6.17 26.29
CA GLN A 315 -3.01 7.08 25.29
C GLN A 315 -2.92 6.53 23.85
N LEU A 316 -2.10 5.50 23.61
CA LEU A 316 -2.06 4.86 22.31
C LEU A 316 -3.40 4.20 22.01
N PRO A 317 -3.93 4.32 20.79
CA PRO A 317 -5.12 3.60 20.39
C PRO A 317 -4.89 2.10 20.62
N HIS A 318 -5.60 1.52 21.58
CA HIS A 318 -5.74 0.07 21.67
C HIS A 318 -6.25 -0.43 20.33
N GLN A 319 -5.68 -1.54 19.82
CA GLN A 319 -6.03 -2.12 18.52
C GLN A 319 -7.45 -1.75 18.07
N PRO A 320 -7.60 -1.07 16.93
CA PRO A 320 -8.88 -0.49 16.59
C PRO A 320 -9.93 -1.60 16.49
N ALA A 321 -11.12 -1.38 17.04
CA ALA A 321 -12.14 -2.39 17.29
C ALA A 321 -12.50 -3.25 16.05
N HIS A 322 -12.26 -2.75 14.84
CA HIS A 322 -12.48 -3.45 13.59
C HIS A 322 -11.47 -4.58 13.29
N LEU A 323 -10.38 -4.71 14.07
CA LEU A 323 -9.44 -5.84 14.03
C LEU A 323 -9.75 -6.92 15.08
N ARG A 324 -10.69 -6.69 16.02
CA ARG A 324 -11.11 -7.71 17.00
C ARG A 324 -12.10 -8.74 16.44
N SER A 325 -12.66 -8.50 15.25
CA SER A 325 -13.67 -9.37 14.64
C SER A 325 -13.13 -10.06 13.39
N ARG A 326 -12.25 -11.06 13.57
CA ARG A 326 -11.97 -12.14 12.61
C ARG A 326 -10.96 -13.11 13.23
N SER A 327 -11.43 -13.86 14.21
CA SER A 327 -10.93 -15.19 14.56
C SER A 327 -12.05 -16.17 14.28
#